data_AF-A0A920NFB2-F1
#
_entry.id   AF-A0A920NFB2-F1
#
_cell.length_a   1.000
_cell.length_b   1.000
_cell.length_c   1.000
_cell.angle_alpha   90.00
_cell.angle_beta   90.00
_cell.angle_gamma   90.00
#
_symmetry.space_group_name_H-M   'P 1'
#
loop_
_entity.id
_entity.type
_entity.pdbx_description
1 polymer ?
#
loop_
_entity_poly.entity_id
_entity_poly.type
_entity_poly.pdbx_seq_one_letter_code
_entity_poly.pdbx_strand_id
1 'polypeptide(L)'
;MIDGIEVTDSATVDPFNVMLKPRGAICNLDCKYCYYLRKEDLYPNSSFRMEKNVLEKFVKEYIDAQAGPEVVFFMARWRTYTYGY
;
A
#
# COMPACT_ATOMS: atom_id res chain seq x y z
N MET A 1 3.52 45.05 20.66
CA MET A 1 3.74 45.05 19.22
C MET A 1 5.14 44.51 18.99
N ILE A 2 5.24 43.18 18.94
CA ILE A 2 6.42 42.50 18.43
C ILE A 2 5.82 41.52 17.43
N ASP A 3 6.23 41.74 16.19
CA ASP A 3 5.65 41.21 14.97
C ASP A 3 5.73 39.69 14.90
N GLY A 4 4.79 39.15 14.12
CA GLY A 4 4.42 37.75 14.06
C GLY A 4 5.60 36.80 13.92
N ILE A 5 5.55 35.75 14.74
CA ILE A 5 6.23 34.49 14.45
C ILE A 5 5.57 33.97 13.17
N GLU A 6 6.26 34.17 12.06
CA GLU A 6 5.91 33.61 10.77
C GLU A 6 6.02 32.08 10.91
N VAL A 7 4.87 31.41 10.96
CA VAL A 7 4.79 29.96 10.94
C VAL A 7 5.26 29.52 9.55
N THR A 8 6.56 29.28 9.40
CA THR A 8 7.11 28.57 8.24
C THR A 8 6.76 27.10 8.38
N ASP A 9 5.49 26.76 8.21
CA ASP A 9 5.05 25.38 8.03
C ASP A 9 4.91 25.09 6.54
N SER A 10 6.05 24.99 5.87
CA SER A 10 6.12 24.20 4.64
C SER A 10 7.03 23.04 4.94
N ALA A 11 6.52 22.10 5.73
CA ALA A 11 7.07 20.76 5.76
C ALA A 11 7.03 20.22 4.33
N THR A 12 8.18 20.17 3.67
CA THR A 12 8.31 19.56 2.36
C THR A 12 7.94 18.09 2.50
N VAL A 13 6.83 17.68 1.89
CA VAL A 13 6.41 16.28 1.92
C VAL A 13 7.41 15.49 1.08
N ASP A 14 8.18 14.63 1.74
CA ASP A 14 9.11 13.74 1.05
C ASP A 14 8.32 12.76 0.17
N PRO A 15 8.75 12.51 -1.08
CA PRO A 15 8.13 11.50 -1.93
C PRO A 15 8.14 10.13 -1.25
N PHE A 16 6.99 9.46 -1.26
CA PHE A 16 6.83 8.15 -0.63
C PHE A 16 6.03 7.20 -1.51
N ASN A 17 6.17 5.89 -1.23
CA ASN A 17 5.41 4.85 -1.91
C ASN A 17 4.75 3.94 -0.87
N VAL A 18 3.49 3.58 -1.10
CA VAL A 18 2.73 2.66 -0.25
C VAL A 18 2.46 1.35 -0.98
N MET A 19 2.83 0.23 -0.34
CA MET A 19 2.51 -1.10 -0.86
C MET A 19 1.19 -1.59 -0.28
N LEU A 20 0.19 -1.77 -1.15
CA LEU A 20 -1.10 -2.33 -0.78
C LEU A 20 -1.20 -3.84 -1.04
N LYS A 21 -2.03 -4.50 -0.23
CA LYS A 21 -2.42 -5.91 -0.40
C LYS A 21 -3.94 -6.05 -0.51
N PRO A 22 -4.55 -5.75 -1.68
CA PRO A 22 -6.00 -5.75 -1.84
C PRO A 22 -6.64 -7.15 -1.70
N ARG A 23 -5.83 -8.22 -1.78
CA ARG A 23 -6.24 -9.63 -1.57
C ARG A 23 -5.69 -10.28 -0.30
N GLY A 24 -5.11 -9.50 0.61
CA GLY A 24 -4.62 -9.98 1.91
C GLY A 24 -3.63 -11.14 1.77
N ALA A 25 -3.85 -12.21 2.55
CA ALA A 25 -3.02 -13.42 2.58
C ALA A 25 -3.40 -14.47 1.51
N ILE A 26 -4.56 -14.32 0.86
CA ILE A 26 -5.09 -15.31 -0.08
C ILE A 26 -4.37 -15.21 -1.42
N CYS A 27 -3.87 -16.34 -1.91
CA CYS A 27 -3.27 -16.47 -3.23
C CYS A 27 -3.75 -17.76 -3.91
N ASN A 28 -3.73 -17.78 -5.24
CA ASN A 28 -4.04 -18.99 -6.02
C ASN A 28 -2.81 -19.90 -6.21
N LEU A 29 -1.68 -19.60 -5.55
CA LEU A 29 -0.44 -20.35 -5.60
C LEU A 29 -0.04 -20.76 -4.17
N ASP A 30 0.52 -21.96 -4.01
CA ASP A 30 1.00 -22.48 -2.73
C ASP A 30 2.54 -22.57 -2.73
N CYS A 31 3.19 -21.42 -2.58
CA CYS A 31 4.65 -21.34 -2.74
C CYS A 31 5.34 -21.72 -1.43
N LYS A 32 6.27 -22.67 -1.46
CA LYS A 32 7.03 -23.13 -0.27
C LYS A 32 7.77 -22.02 0.49
N TYR A 33 8.14 -20.94 -0.20
CA TYR A 33 8.85 -19.79 0.36
C TYR A 33 7.96 -18.60 0.68
N CYS A 34 6.65 -18.66 0.43
CA CYS A 34 5.77 -17.52 0.65
C CYS A 34 5.43 -17.39 2.13
N TYR A 35 6.00 -16.38 2.79
CA TYR A 35 5.71 -16.11 4.19
C TYR A 35 4.30 -15.53 4.43
N TYR A 36 3.60 -15.09 3.37
CA TYR A 36 2.29 -14.44 3.50
C TYR A 36 1.11 -15.42 3.59
N LEU A 37 1.21 -16.61 3.00
CA LEU A 37 0.08 -17.56 2.91
C LEU A 37 -0.44 -17.97 4.30
N ARG A 38 0.46 -18.37 5.20
CA ARG A 38 0.12 -18.80 6.58
C ARG A 38 -0.51 -17.71 7.45
N LYS A 39 -0.62 -16.47 6.96
CA LYS A 39 -1.32 -15.41 7.69
C LYS A 39 -2.84 -15.52 7.56
N GLU A 40 -3.36 -16.41 6.71
CA GLU A 40 -4.81 -16.65 6.61
C GLU A 40 -5.41 -17.13 7.94
N ASP A 41 -4.69 -17.98 8.67
CA ASP A 41 -5.11 -18.52 9.97
C ASP A 41 -5.29 -17.44 11.04
N LEU A 42 -4.63 -16.29 10.89
CA LEU A 42 -4.70 -15.18 11.85
C LEU A 42 -6.01 -14.38 11.74
N TYR A 43 -6.74 -14.50 10.63
CA TYR A 43 -7.95 -13.71 10.38
C TYR A 43 -9.12 -14.62 9.97
N PRO A 44 -9.62 -15.46 10.89
CA PRO A 44 -10.76 -16.31 10.63
C PRO A 44 -11.98 -15.47 10.24
N ASN A 45 -12.73 -15.91 9.23
CA ASN A 45 -13.90 -15.23 8.64
C ASN A 45 -13.62 -13.97 7.81
N SER A 46 -12.35 -13.62 7.56
CA SER A 46 -12.02 -12.53 6.63
C SER A 46 -12.21 -12.96 5.18
N SER A 47 -12.82 -12.09 4.36
CA SER A 47 -12.85 -12.27 2.90
C SER A 47 -11.49 -11.99 2.25
N PHE A 48 -10.57 -11.40 3.02
CA PHE A 48 -9.28 -10.85 2.58
C PHE A 48 -9.39 -9.94 1.36
N ARG A 49 -10.58 -9.39 1.10
CA ARG A 49 -10.83 -8.51 -0.03
C ARG A 49 -10.97 -7.08 0.48
N MET A 50 -10.16 -6.18 -0.06
CA MET A 50 -10.38 -4.76 0.15
C MET A 50 -11.69 -4.33 -0.51
N GLU A 51 -12.54 -3.66 0.25
CA GLU A 51 -13.79 -3.11 -0.25
C GLU A 51 -13.54 -2.00 -1.29
N LYS A 52 -14.44 -1.89 -2.26
CA LYS A 52 -14.25 -0.96 -3.40
C LYS A 52 -14.15 0.50 -2.95
N ASN A 53 -15.00 0.90 -2.02
CA ASN A 53 -15.00 2.26 -1.46
C ASN A 53 -13.69 2.59 -0.73
N VAL A 54 -13.08 1.61 -0.06
CA VAL A 54 -11.77 1.77 0.61
C VAL A 54 -10.67 1.95 -0.42
N LEU A 55 -10.69 1.17 -1.51
CA LEU A 55 -9.73 1.34 -2.60
C LEU A 55 -9.87 2.71 -3.28
N GLU A 56 -11.11 3.15 -3.55
CA GLU A 56 -11.37 4.47 -4.13
C GLU A 56 -10.90 5.61 -3.21
N LYS A 57 -11.16 5.48 -1.91
CA LYS A 57 -10.67 6.44 -0.90
C LYS A 57 -9.15 6.48 -0.86
N PHE A 58 -8.50 5.32 -0.81
CA PHE A 58 -7.04 5.23 -0.81
C PHE A 58 -6.43 5.92 -2.04
N VAL A 59 -6.97 5.67 -3.24
CA VAL A 59 -6.41 6.26 -4.47
C VAL A 59 -6.48 7.78 -4.42
N LYS A 60 -7.59 8.35 -3.96
CA LYS A 60 -7.75 9.81 -3.80
C LYS A 60 -6.72 10.36 -2.81
N GLU A 61 -6.69 9.81 -1.60
CA GLU A 61 -5.79 10.26 -0.54
C GLU A 61 -4.31 10.08 -0.92
N TYR A 62 -3.96 9.01 -1.65
CA TYR A 62 -2.61 8.77 -2.10
C TYR A 62 -2.15 9.80 -3.14
N ILE A 63 -3.03 10.22 -4.05
CA ILE A 63 -2.74 11.25 -5.05
C ILE A 63 -2.59 12.61 -4.36
N ASP A 64 -3.53 12.96 -3.48
CA ASP A 64 -3.53 14.25 -2.77
C ASP A 64 -2.31 14.43 -1.87
N ALA A 65 -1.72 13.33 -1.41
CA ALA A 65 -0.53 13.34 -0.55
C ALA A 65 0.81 13.37 -1.31
N GLN A 66 0.84 13.26 -2.64
CA GLN A 66 2.10 13.34 -3.39
C GLN A 66 2.57 14.78 -3.57
N ALA A 67 3.87 15.01 -3.44
CA ALA A 67 4.48 16.33 -3.60
C ALA A 67 4.70 16.74 -5.07
N GLY A 68 4.61 15.80 -6.01
CA GLY A 68 4.91 16.02 -7.44
C GLY A 68 3.67 15.95 -8.35
N PRO A 69 3.77 16.44 -9.60
CA PRO A 69 2.69 16.39 -10.58
C PRO A 69 2.43 14.97 -11.12
N GLU A 70 3.30 14.01 -10.82
CA GLU A 70 3.21 12.62 -11.25
C GLU A 70 3.10 11.70 -10.03
N VAL A 71 2.20 10.72 -10.12
CA VAL A 71 1.97 9.72 -9.08
C VAL A 71 2.30 8.34 -9.64
N VAL A 72 3.23 7.64 -9.02
CA VAL A 72 3.64 6.31 -9.46
C VAL A 72 2.86 5.24 -8.70
N PHE A 73 2.19 4.37 -9.45
CA PHE A 73 1.53 3.18 -8.93
C PHE A 73 2.31 1.92 -9.30
N PHE A 74 2.87 1.25 -8.30
CA PHE A 74 3.53 -0.04 -8.49
C PHE A 74 2.59 -1.18 -8.15
N MET A 75 2.31 -2.02 -9.14
CA MET A 75 1.61 -3.28 -8.94
C MET A 75 2.63 -4.42 -8.81
N ALA A 76 2.91 -4.81 -7.58
CA ALA A 76 3.71 -5.99 -7.32
C ALA A 76 2.84 -7.25 -7.46
N ARG A 77 2.95 -7.93 -8.62
CA ARG A 77 2.52 -9.33 -8.70
C ARG A 77 3.59 -10.18 -8.04
N TRP A 78 3.22 -10.92 -7.01
CA TRP A 78 4.05 -11.98 -6.45
C TRP A 78 4.14 -13.10 -7.47
N ARG A 79 5.01 -12.94 -8.48
CA ARG A 79 5.36 -13.99 -9.42
C ARG A 79 6.38 -14.86 -8.71
N THR A 80 6.11 -16.15 -8.66
CA THR A 80 7.10 -17.09 -8.21
C THR A 80 8.30 -17.01 -9.13
N TYR A 81 9.50 -16.86 -8.57
CA TYR A 81 10.64 -17.53 -9.18
C TYR A 81 10.30 -19.02 -9.12
N THR A 82 9.86 -19.59 -10.25
CA THR A 82 10.00 -21.02 -10.47
C THR A 82 11.51 -21.25 -10.56
N TYR A 83 12.13 -21.58 -9.43
CA TYR A 83 13.38 -22.34 -9.49
C TYR A 83 13.00 -23.64 -10.21
N GLY A 84 13.33 -23.74 -11.49
CA GLY A 84 13.60 -25.03 -12.07
C GLY A 84 14.87 -25.50 -11.41
N TYR A 85 14.73 -26.46 -10.49
CA TYR A 85 15.64 -27.52 -10.01
C TYR A 85 15.16 -27.95 -8.63
#